data_AF-A0A1G9S2R6-F1
#
_entry.id   AF-A0A1G9S2R6-F1
#
_cell.length_a   1.000
_cell.length_b   1.000
_cell.length_c   1.000
_cell.angle_alpha   90.00
_cell.angle_beta   90.00
_cell.angle_gamma   90.00
#
_symmetry.space_group_name_H-M   'P 1'
#
loop_
_entity.id
_entity.type
_entity.pdbx_description
1 polymer ?
#
loop_
_entity_poly.entity_id
_entity_poly.type
_entity_poly.pdbx_seq_one_letter_code
_entity_poly.pdbx_strand_id
1 'polypeptide(L)'
;METGGNAVKVYVDGEERQLRVIDRSTGLDYAKQVVCAQEVLTSDEFGYFCLTEEEYADWLKVLTKLQASEDMRFAMQDDVDEQELRDYLYEETMYLGTAKELAQMEYICLCEVQKAITQKNTAWLQENKFPKTIQKVK
;
A
#
# COMPACT_ATOMS: atom_id res chain seq x y z
N MET A 1 -27.40 -6.97 5.75
CA MET A 1 -26.13 -7.14 5.01
C MET A 1 -25.05 -6.49 5.86
N GLU A 2 -24.31 -7.28 6.62
CA GLU A 2 -23.18 -6.78 7.39
C GLU A 2 -22.07 -6.39 6.42
N THR A 3 -21.77 -5.09 6.35
CA THR A 3 -20.60 -4.58 5.64
C THR A 3 -19.36 -4.87 6.49
N GLY A 4 -18.98 -6.15 6.56
CA GLY A 4 -17.88 -6.66 7.39
C GLY A 4 -16.55 -6.58 6.66
N GLY A 5 -16.00 -5.37 6.50
CA GLY A 5 -14.56 -5.23 6.27
C GLY A 5 -13.84 -5.63 7.56
N ASN A 6 -13.09 -6.73 7.52
CA ASN A 6 -12.37 -7.26 8.69
C ASN A 6 -11.17 -6.38 9.03
N ALA A 7 -11.42 -5.20 9.62
CA ALA A 7 -10.39 -4.42 10.28
C ALA A 7 -9.61 -5.31 11.26
N VAL A 8 -8.29 -5.21 11.25
CA VAL A 8 -7.46 -6.03 12.15
C VAL A 8 -7.60 -5.46 13.55
N LYS A 9 -8.26 -6.22 14.42
CA LYS A 9 -8.26 -5.93 15.85
C LYS A 9 -6.92 -6.35 16.45
N VAL A 10 -6.30 -5.43 17.18
CA VAL A 10 -5.07 -5.64 17.93
C VAL A 10 -5.26 -5.15 19.36
N TYR A 11 -4.60 -5.76 20.32
CA TYR A 11 -4.56 -5.30 21.70
C TYR A 11 -3.21 -4.62 21.94
N VAL A 12 -3.25 -3.33 22.25
CA VAL A 12 -2.07 -2.52 22.55
C VAL A 12 -2.05 -2.25 24.04
N ASP A 13 -1.09 -2.86 24.75
CA ASP A 13 -0.99 -2.78 26.22
C ASP A 13 -2.32 -3.09 26.95
N GLY A 14 -3.14 -3.99 26.37
CA GLY A 14 -4.44 -4.42 26.90
C GLY A 14 -5.66 -3.65 26.38
N GLU A 15 -5.48 -2.61 25.56
CA GLU A 15 -6.57 -1.86 24.93
C GLU A 15 -6.85 -2.30 23.49
N GLU A 16 -8.12 -2.52 23.14
CA GLU A 16 -8.51 -2.85 21.75
C GLU A 16 -8.28 -1.63 20.83
N ARG A 17 -7.51 -1.85 19.76
CA ARG A 17 -7.28 -0.90 18.66
C ARG A 17 -7.45 -1.57 17.30
N GLN A 18 -7.40 -0.76 16.24
CA GLN A 18 -7.60 -1.23 14.86
C GLN A 18 -6.50 -0.76 13.92
N LEU A 19 -6.05 -1.69 13.08
CA LEU A 19 -5.21 -1.45 11.93
C LEU A 19 -6.04 -1.67 10.65
N ARG A 20 -5.94 -0.75 9.68
CA ARG A 20 -6.78 -0.76 8.47
C ARG A 20 -6.01 -0.28 7.24
N VAL A 21 -6.30 -0.89 6.10
CA VAL A 21 -5.95 -0.40 4.76
C VAL A 21 -7.10 -0.78 3.84
N ILE A 22 -7.70 0.22 3.21
CA ILE A 22 -8.92 0.08 2.40
C ILE A 22 -8.56 0.14 0.94
N ASP A 23 -8.87 -0.93 0.22
CA ASP A 23 -8.90 -0.95 -1.24
C ASP A 23 -9.99 0.03 -1.71
N ARG A 24 -9.58 1.04 -2.48
CA ARG A 24 -10.51 2.10 -2.92
C ARG A 24 -11.49 1.65 -3.99
N SER A 25 -11.16 0.62 -4.75
CA SER A 25 -12.01 0.07 -5.80
C SER A 25 -13.12 -0.83 -5.23
N THR A 26 -12.82 -1.62 -4.20
CA THR A 26 -13.77 -2.59 -3.63
C THR A 26 -14.34 -2.17 -2.28
N GLY A 27 -13.71 -1.22 -1.58
CA GLY A 27 -14.04 -0.81 -0.22
C GLY A 27 -13.66 -1.84 0.86
N LEU A 28 -12.93 -2.89 0.49
CA LEU A 28 -12.54 -3.96 1.41
C LEU A 28 -11.29 -3.59 2.20
N ASP A 29 -11.28 -3.96 3.49
CA ASP A 29 -10.09 -3.86 4.33
C ASP A 29 -9.19 -5.08 4.12
N TYR A 30 -7.91 -4.83 3.85
CA TYR A 30 -6.91 -5.87 3.65
C TYR A 30 -5.66 -5.73 4.54
N ALA A 31 -5.73 -4.93 5.62
CA ALA A 31 -4.63 -4.80 6.58
C ALA A 31 -4.21 -6.15 7.18
N LYS A 32 -5.15 -7.09 7.33
CA LYS A 32 -4.89 -8.42 7.93
C LYS A 32 -3.87 -9.21 7.11
N GLN A 33 -4.04 -9.20 5.79
CA GLN A 33 -3.18 -9.92 4.87
C GLN A 33 -1.75 -9.36 4.92
N VAL A 34 -1.62 -8.03 5.01
CA VAL A 34 -0.31 -7.36 5.10
C VAL A 34 0.40 -7.71 6.40
N VAL A 35 -0.31 -7.54 7.52
CA VAL A 35 0.25 -7.75 8.87
C VAL A 35 0.67 -9.21 9.07
N CYS A 36 -0.15 -10.16 8.63
CA CYS A 36 0.17 -11.59 8.74
C CYS A 36 1.24 -12.09 7.76
N ALA A 37 1.53 -11.35 6.68
CA ALA A 37 2.51 -11.77 5.69
C ALA A 37 3.97 -11.51 6.12
N GLN A 38 4.19 -10.60 7.09
CA GLN A 38 5.50 -10.05 7.35
C GLN A 38 6.16 -10.52 8.65
N GLU A 39 5.39 -10.80 9.71
CA GLU A 39 5.92 -11.21 11.02
C GLU A 39 4.98 -12.14 11.78
N VAL A 40 5.54 -12.98 12.66
CA VAL A 40 4.75 -13.67 13.70
C VAL A 40 4.39 -12.62 14.74
N LEU A 41 3.23 -11.99 14.58
CA LEU A 41 2.67 -11.20 15.66
C LEU A 41 2.47 -12.07 16.89
N THR A 42 2.91 -11.57 18.05
CA THR A 42 2.62 -12.23 19.32
C THR A 42 1.11 -12.31 19.47
N SER A 43 0.61 -13.51 19.75
CA SER A 43 -0.81 -13.73 20.02
C SER A 43 -0.98 -14.16 21.48
N ASP A 44 -2.04 -13.70 22.12
CA ASP A 44 -2.42 -14.21 23.43
C ASP A 44 -2.99 -15.64 23.35
N GLU A 45 -3.37 -16.19 24.51
CA GLU A 45 -3.96 -17.54 24.63
C GLU A 45 -5.31 -17.70 23.89
N PHE A 46 -5.94 -16.60 23.49
CA PHE A 46 -7.19 -16.57 22.72
C PHE A 46 -6.96 -16.33 21.23
N GLY A 47 -5.70 -16.15 20.81
CA GLY A 47 -5.33 -15.90 19.42
C GLY A 47 -5.52 -14.45 18.96
N TYR A 48 -5.64 -13.50 19.89
CA TYR A 48 -5.66 -12.08 19.56
C TYR A 48 -4.24 -11.54 19.39
N PHE A 49 -4.05 -10.72 18.36
CA PHE A 49 -2.78 -10.03 18.15
C PHE A 49 -2.51 -9.03 19.27
N CYS A 50 -1.38 -9.18 19.94
CA CYS A 50 -0.90 -8.29 20.98
C CYS A 50 0.31 -7.53 20.48
N LEU A 51 0.28 -6.21 20.64
CA LEU A 51 1.36 -5.29 20.27
C LEU A 51 1.71 -4.42 21.46
N THR A 52 2.96 -4.01 21.55
CA THR A 52 3.38 -2.84 22.32
C THR A 52 2.97 -1.55 21.59
N GLU A 53 2.96 -0.42 22.30
CA GLU A 53 2.77 0.90 21.65
C GLU A 53 3.79 1.18 20.54
N GLU A 54 5.03 0.71 20.71
CA GLU A 54 6.09 0.87 19.70
C GLU A 54 5.79 0.07 18.43
N GLU A 55 5.42 -1.21 18.56
CA GLU A 55 5.07 -2.05 17.42
C GLU A 55 3.80 -1.55 16.72
N TYR A 56 2.80 -1.10 17.48
CA TYR A 56 1.59 -0.50 16.92
C TYR A 56 1.89 0.77 16.13
N ALA A 57 2.73 1.66 16.67
CA ALA A 57 3.14 2.89 15.98
C ALA A 57 3.93 2.58 14.70
N ASP A 58 4.76 1.54 14.70
CA ASP A 58 5.50 1.12 13.52
C ASP A 58 4.60 0.54 12.43
N TRP A 59 3.62 -0.30 12.81
CA TRP A 59 2.59 -0.76 11.87
C TRP A 59 1.76 0.37 11.29
N LEU A 60 1.36 1.35 12.12
CA LEU A 60 0.64 2.53 11.62
C LEU A 60 1.43 3.28 10.54
N LYS A 61 2.75 3.44 10.69
CA LYS A 61 3.59 4.10 9.67
C LYS A 61 3.59 3.32 8.34
N VAL A 62 3.63 1.99 8.39
CA VAL A 62 3.61 1.13 7.20
C VAL A 62 2.25 1.20 6.51
N LEU A 63 1.17 0.96 7.27
CA LEU A 63 -0.18 0.93 6.72
C LEU A 63 -0.64 2.29 6.21
N THR A 64 -0.19 3.39 6.82
CA THR A 64 -0.47 4.74 6.31
C THR A 64 0.12 4.95 4.91
N LYS A 65 1.33 4.43 4.65
CA LYS A 65 1.94 4.51 3.32
C LYS A 65 1.21 3.63 2.31
N LEU A 66 0.81 2.42 2.70
CA LEU A 66 0.00 1.56 1.85
C LEU A 66 -1.35 2.21 1.52
N GLN A 67 -2.01 2.83 2.49
CA GLN A 67 -3.24 3.57 2.22
C GLN A 67 -3.00 4.74 1.27
N ALA A 68 -1.91 5.50 1.45
CA ALA A 68 -1.57 6.58 0.53
C ALA A 68 -1.27 6.04 -0.88
N SER A 69 -0.61 4.88 -0.99
CA SER A 69 -0.39 4.19 -2.26
C SER A 69 -1.69 3.79 -2.95
N GLU A 70 -2.65 3.22 -2.21
CA GLU A 70 -4.00 2.92 -2.73
C GLU A 70 -4.72 4.18 -3.21
N ASP A 71 -4.68 5.24 -2.42
CA ASP A 71 -5.32 6.51 -2.75
C ASP A 71 -4.72 7.10 -4.04
N MET A 72 -3.39 7.02 -4.19
CA MET A 72 -2.69 7.46 -5.40
C MET A 72 -3.03 6.59 -6.62
N ARG A 73 -3.00 5.26 -6.49
CA ARG A 73 -3.39 4.33 -7.57
C ARG A 73 -4.79 4.64 -8.07
N PHE A 74 -5.74 4.77 -7.14
CA PHE A 74 -7.12 5.06 -7.47
C PHE A 74 -7.28 6.44 -8.14
N ALA A 75 -6.59 7.46 -7.63
CA ALA A 75 -6.63 8.80 -8.21
C ALA A 75 -6.07 8.86 -9.65
N MET A 76 -5.08 8.01 -9.98
CA MET A 76 -4.39 8.00 -11.27
C MET A 76 -4.91 6.91 -12.24
N GLN A 77 -5.95 6.16 -11.86
CA GLN A 77 -6.38 4.94 -12.58
C GLN A 77 -6.75 5.20 -14.05
N ASP A 78 -7.29 6.39 -14.35
CA ASP A 78 -7.69 6.74 -15.71
C ASP A 78 -6.50 7.27 -16.53
N ASP A 79 -5.54 7.93 -15.87
CA ASP A 79 -4.39 8.60 -16.49
C ASP A 79 -3.22 7.66 -16.79
N VAL A 80 -3.05 6.61 -16.00
CA VAL A 80 -1.92 5.67 -16.09
C VAL A 80 -2.38 4.35 -16.70
N ASP A 81 -1.55 3.70 -17.53
CA ASP A 81 -1.82 2.33 -17.96
C ASP A 81 -1.55 1.36 -16.80
N GLU A 82 -2.56 0.58 -16.42
CA GLU A 82 -2.50 -0.31 -15.26
C GLU A 82 -1.35 -1.33 -15.38
N GLN A 83 -1.15 -1.90 -16.58
CA GLN A 83 -0.11 -2.90 -16.78
C GLN A 83 1.29 -2.28 -16.70
N GLU A 84 1.49 -1.10 -17.29
CA GLU A 84 2.77 -0.38 -17.17
C GLU A 84 3.11 -0.03 -15.73
N LEU A 85 2.12 0.44 -14.96
CA LEU A 85 2.32 0.73 -13.54
C LEU A 85 2.66 -0.53 -12.76
N ARG A 86 1.97 -1.64 -13.02
CA ARG A 86 2.23 -2.92 -12.37
C ARG A 86 3.64 -3.43 -12.68
N ASP A 87 4.06 -3.36 -13.94
CA ASP A 87 5.39 -3.81 -14.37
C ASP A 87 6.48 -2.95 -13.73
N TYR A 88 6.31 -1.62 -13.70
CA TYR A 88 7.22 -0.70 -13.03
C TYR A 88 7.34 -0.98 -11.53
N LEU A 89 6.21 -1.09 -10.81
CA LEU A 89 6.24 -1.42 -9.38
C LEU A 89 6.89 -2.77 -9.12
N TYR A 90 6.64 -3.78 -9.97
CA TYR A 90 7.31 -5.08 -9.84
C TYR A 90 8.82 -4.97 -10.00
N GLU A 91 9.32 -4.28 -11.04
CA GLU A 91 10.76 -4.08 -11.26
C GLU A 91 11.43 -3.38 -10.07
N GLU A 92 10.79 -2.37 -9.49
CA GLU A 92 11.33 -1.60 -8.36
C GLU A 92 11.27 -2.34 -7.01
N THR A 93 10.36 -3.31 -6.86
CA THR A 93 10.09 -3.94 -5.56
C THR A 93 10.46 -5.41 -5.47
N MET A 94 10.71 -6.11 -6.58
CA MET A 94 10.90 -7.57 -6.62
C MET A 94 12.05 -8.12 -5.76
N TYR A 95 13.02 -7.28 -5.38
CA TYR A 95 14.16 -7.68 -4.56
C TYR A 95 14.02 -7.32 -3.08
N LEU A 96 12.93 -6.66 -2.68
CA LEU A 96 12.71 -6.23 -1.30
C LEU A 96 12.18 -7.39 -0.45
N GLY A 97 12.73 -7.56 0.74
CA GLY A 97 12.49 -8.73 1.59
C GLY A 97 11.40 -8.55 2.64
N THR A 98 11.00 -7.30 2.91
CA THR A 98 10.06 -6.98 3.99
C THR A 98 8.90 -6.11 3.48
N ALA A 99 7.68 -6.33 3.97
CA ALA A 99 6.53 -5.48 3.62
C ALA A 99 6.68 -4.00 4.04
N LYS A 100 7.57 -3.69 5.01
CA LYS A 100 7.95 -2.31 5.36
C LYS A 100 8.74 -1.65 4.25
N GLU A 101 9.73 -2.36 3.70
CA GLU A 101 10.50 -1.90 2.55
C GLU A 101 9.61 -1.82 1.30
N LEU A 102 8.77 -2.83 1.05
CA LEU A 102 7.81 -2.85 -0.07
C LEU A 102 6.86 -1.65 0.00
N ALA A 103 6.18 -1.44 1.14
CA ALA A 103 5.27 -0.31 1.33
C ALA A 103 5.94 1.05 1.14
N GLN A 104 7.19 1.18 1.62
CA GLN A 104 7.95 2.41 1.46
C GLN A 104 8.34 2.65 0.00
N MET A 105 8.85 1.63 -0.69
CA MET A 105 9.29 1.77 -2.07
C MET A 105 8.10 2.00 -2.99
N GLU A 106 7.04 1.22 -2.85
CA GLU A 106 5.81 1.40 -3.61
C GLU A 106 5.26 2.83 -3.50
N TYR A 107 5.24 3.37 -2.28
CA TYR A 107 4.84 4.76 -2.05
C TYR A 107 5.74 5.77 -2.79
N ILE A 108 7.06 5.58 -2.76
CA ILE A 108 8.02 6.45 -3.48
C ILE A 108 7.77 6.38 -4.99
N CYS A 109 7.69 5.18 -5.55
CA CYS A 109 7.43 4.95 -6.97
C CYS A 109 6.14 5.64 -7.42
N LEU A 110 5.06 5.52 -6.64
CA LEU A 110 3.79 6.18 -6.96
C LEU A 110 3.87 7.70 -6.88
N CYS A 111 4.63 8.26 -5.93
CA CYS A 111 4.89 9.71 -5.88
C CYS A 111 5.63 10.19 -7.14
N GLU A 112 6.59 9.41 -7.63
CA GLU A 112 7.35 9.73 -8.84
C GLU A 112 6.46 9.66 -10.09
N VAL A 113 5.66 8.60 -10.24
CA VAL A 113 4.67 8.49 -11.32
C VAL A 113 3.68 9.65 -11.27
N GLN A 114 3.11 9.96 -10.11
CA GLN A 114 2.17 11.06 -9.93
C GLN A 114 2.79 12.41 -10.33
N LYS A 115 4.05 12.64 -9.95
CA LYS A 115 4.78 13.84 -10.35
C LYS A 115 5.00 13.87 -11.86
N ALA A 116 5.40 12.76 -12.47
CA ALA A 116 5.66 12.67 -13.90
C ALA A 116 4.39 12.95 -14.73
N ILE A 117 3.24 12.38 -14.36
CA ILE A 117 1.97 12.67 -15.04
C ILE A 117 1.54 14.13 -14.84
N THR A 118 1.65 14.67 -13.62
CA THR A 118 1.24 16.05 -13.30
C THR A 118 2.06 17.07 -14.09
N GLN A 119 3.36 16.79 -14.26
CA GLN A 119 4.28 17.65 -14.99
C GLN A 119 4.31 17.37 -16.49
N LYS A 120 3.52 16.41 -16.98
CA LYS A 120 3.58 15.90 -18.37
C LYS A 120 5.01 15.56 -18.81
N ASN A 121 5.80 14.97 -17.91
CA ASN A 121 7.21 14.67 -18.16
C ASN A 121 7.34 13.42 -19.04
N THR A 122 7.21 13.60 -20.35
CA THR A 122 7.27 12.49 -21.33
C THR A 122 8.65 11.83 -21.39
N ALA A 123 9.72 12.54 -21.05
CA ALA A 123 11.07 11.96 -21.02
C ALA A 123 11.18 10.91 -19.90
N TRP A 124 10.76 11.28 -18.67
CA TRP A 124 10.76 10.34 -17.55
C TRP A 124 9.84 9.15 -17.80
N LEU A 125 8.64 9.38 -18.34
CA LEU A 125 7.70 8.30 -18.68
C LEU A 125 8.29 7.35 -19.74
N GLN A 126 9.02 7.89 -20.73
CA GLN A 126 9.65 7.08 -21.76
C GLN A 126 10.80 6.22 -21.21
N GLU A 127 11.63 6.81 -20.34
CA GLU A 127 12.75 6.12 -19.66
C GLU A 127 12.25 5.00 -18.74
N ASN A 128 11.13 5.22 -18.05
CA ASN A 128 10.52 4.26 -17.12
C ASN A 128 9.47 3.35 -17.78
N LYS A 129 9.49 3.21 -19.11
CA LYS A 129 8.66 2.27 -19.88
C LYS A 129 7.14 2.48 -19.73
N PHE A 130 6.69 3.74 -19.81
CA PHE A 130 5.27 4.14 -19.80
C PHE A 130 4.74 4.67 -21.17
N PRO A 131 4.97 3.98 -22.32
CA PRO A 131 4.60 4.50 -23.64
C PRO A 131 3.08 4.64 -23.89
N LYS A 132 2.23 3.82 -23.27
CA LYS A 132 0.77 3.93 -23.37
C LYS A 132 0.25 5.04 -22.47
N THR A 133 0.79 5.18 -21.26
CA THR A 133 0.48 6.30 -20.37
C THR A 133 0.80 7.64 -21.05
N ILE A 134 1.92 7.75 -21.78
CA ILE A 134 2.23 8.95 -22.60
C ILE A 134 1.10 9.27 -23.60
N GLN A 135 0.40 8.27 -24.15
CA GLN A 135 -0.71 8.50 -25.09
C GLN A 135 -1.96 9.05 -24.39
N LYS A 136 -2.15 8.73 -23.11
CA LYS A 136 -3.27 9.21 -22.28
C LYS A 136 -3.07 10.64 -21.77
N VAL A 137 -1.84 10.99 -21.39
CA VAL A 137 -1.52 12.26 -20.69
C VAL A 137 -1.22 13.43 -21.65
N LYS A 138 -1.18 13.18 -22.96
CA LYS A 138 -1.04 14.21 -24.01
C LYS A 138 -2.23 15.16 -24.00
#